data_AF-A0A526MHC4-F1
#
_entry.id   AF-A0A526MHC4-F1
#
_cell.length_a   1.000
_cell.length_b   1.000
_cell.length_c   1.000
_cell.angle_alpha   90.00
_cell.angle_beta   90.00
_cell.angle_gamma   90.00
#
_symmetry.space_group_name_H-M   'P 1'
#
loop_
_entity.id
_entity.type
_entity.pdbx_description
1 polymer ?
#
loop_
_entity_poly.entity_id
_entity_poly.type
_entity_poly.pdbx_seq_one_letter_code
_entity_poly.pdbx_strand_id
1 'polypeptide(L)'
;MRPDWLKNLKLERSRLFWFRHKQGLLPFDTNDYVLLANAMLRAGAAMFGDAWHWDILRRAHLPMLLPQEPRWVGGVNSDYALELVMTYRPDALSMDPREPRHKYQNPLTSGEWTAAEEIYETHERKRNFAAIKMAHEVRRAMTRALTDGVLISATRSNGRYQEILAEHWNDEARTAWRFIESQMYLADPWQENWPTALEELTHVEMPPAIVPGNAWIFVTEASLDHFNAVSADDAPRVVHPLPAENSGIIAVEVLSEPPTSSPRKRNRRPQDQDLVKPFLAALWGNGIPDRSELKDAELVKAVGDAMQTAWEKNKTVPGKIRTVPSKETILRAAGRK
;
A
#
# COMPACT_ATOMS: atom_id res chain seq x y z
N MET A 1 3.07 4.09 17.50
CA MET A 1 1.78 3.66 16.91
C MET A 1 1.33 4.72 15.92
N ARG A 2 0.93 4.36 14.70
CA ARG A 2 0.22 5.32 13.82
C ARG A 2 -1.21 5.42 14.35
N PRO A 3 -1.72 6.61 14.69
CA PRO A 3 -3.12 6.79 15.09
C PRO A 3 -4.11 6.14 14.11
N ASP A 4 -5.10 5.40 14.60
CA ASP A 4 -6.11 4.72 13.77
C ASP A 4 -6.91 5.70 12.89
N TRP A 5 -7.04 6.95 13.31
CA TRP A 5 -7.65 8.01 12.52
C TRP A 5 -6.93 8.28 11.19
N LEU A 6 -5.60 8.05 11.11
CA LEU A 6 -4.84 8.24 9.88
C LEU A 6 -5.15 7.18 8.84
N LYS A 7 -5.33 5.91 9.26
CA LYS A 7 -5.77 4.85 8.36
C LYS A 7 -7.18 5.14 7.86
N ASN A 8 -8.04 5.63 8.75
CA ASN A 8 -9.40 6.02 8.41
C ASN A 8 -9.41 7.15 7.37
N LEU A 9 -8.60 8.18 7.60
CA LEU A 9 -8.46 9.29 6.68
C LEU A 9 -8.02 8.79 5.30
N LYS A 10 -6.94 8.00 5.19
CA LYS A 10 -6.46 7.48 3.88
C LYS A 10 -7.54 6.79 3.06
N LEU A 11 -8.37 5.94 3.69
CA LEU A 11 -9.41 5.25 2.94
C LEU A 11 -10.56 6.19 2.58
N GLU A 12 -11.04 7.04 3.49
CA GLU A 12 -12.11 7.99 3.19
C GLU A 12 -11.72 8.92 2.05
N ARG A 13 -10.46 9.37 2.07
CA ARG A 13 -9.85 10.15 1.00
C ARG A 13 -9.88 9.41 -0.34
N SER A 14 -9.45 8.15 -0.34
CA SER A 14 -9.51 7.29 -1.52
C SER A 14 -10.95 7.08 -1.99
N ARG A 15 -11.88 6.71 -1.10
CA ARG A 15 -13.31 6.47 -1.41
C ARG A 15 -13.95 7.67 -2.09
N LEU A 16 -13.74 8.88 -1.56
CA LEU A 16 -14.28 10.11 -2.12
C LEU A 16 -13.73 10.40 -3.53
N PHE A 17 -12.42 10.19 -3.73
CA PHE A 17 -11.79 10.30 -5.05
C PHE A 17 -12.47 9.37 -6.06
N TRP A 18 -12.63 8.08 -5.74
CA TRP A 18 -13.20 7.10 -6.67
C TRP A 18 -14.68 7.33 -6.96
N PHE A 19 -15.45 7.75 -5.95
CA PHE A 19 -16.83 8.14 -6.14
C PHE A 19 -16.95 9.27 -7.17
N ARG A 20 -16.09 10.29 -7.08
CA ARG A 20 -16.09 11.41 -8.02
C ARG A 20 -15.47 11.08 -9.38
N HIS A 21 -14.44 10.25 -9.44
CA HIS A 21 -13.93 9.69 -10.69
C HIS A 21 -15.04 9.04 -11.50
N LYS A 22 -15.87 8.20 -10.86
CA LYS A 22 -17.02 7.56 -11.53
C LYS A 22 -18.06 8.55 -12.03
N GLN A 23 -18.19 9.70 -11.37
CA GLN A 23 -19.13 10.75 -11.76
C GLN A 23 -18.53 11.74 -12.77
N GLY A 24 -17.28 11.57 -13.19
CA GLY A 24 -16.58 12.52 -14.07
C GLY A 24 -16.26 13.86 -13.39
N LEU A 25 -16.19 13.89 -12.05
CA LEU A 25 -16.05 15.11 -11.23
C LEU A 25 -14.61 15.32 -10.70
N LEU A 26 -13.59 14.79 -11.38
CA LEU A 26 -12.19 14.98 -11.00
C LEU A 26 -11.72 16.42 -11.31
N PRO A 27 -10.67 16.93 -10.63
CA PRO A 27 -10.09 18.21 -11.00
C PRO A 27 -9.50 18.11 -12.41
N PHE A 28 -9.57 19.21 -13.14
CA PHE A 28 -9.19 19.26 -14.55
C PHE A 28 -7.66 19.22 -14.68
N ASP A 29 -7.15 18.16 -15.31
CA ASP A 29 -5.86 18.22 -16.00
C ASP A 29 -5.87 19.48 -16.90
N THR A 30 -4.73 20.14 -17.03
CA THR A 30 -4.55 21.17 -18.05
C THR A 30 -3.81 20.57 -19.25
N ASN A 31 -3.64 21.36 -20.31
CA ASN A 31 -2.84 20.92 -21.46
C ASN A 31 -1.38 20.59 -21.09
N ASP A 32 -0.87 21.23 -20.03
CA ASP A 32 0.54 21.14 -19.65
C ASP A 32 0.78 20.34 -18.36
N TYR A 33 -0.27 20.11 -17.56
CA TYR A 33 -0.16 19.51 -16.22
C TYR A 33 -1.26 18.49 -15.95
N VAL A 34 -0.84 17.28 -15.60
CA VAL A 34 -1.72 16.18 -15.18
C VAL A 34 -1.70 16.08 -13.67
N LEU A 35 -2.88 16.00 -13.05
CA LEU A 35 -2.97 15.75 -11.62
C LEU A 35 -2.25 14.44 -11.28
N LEU A 36 -1.44 14.40 -10.23
CA LEU A 36 -0.63 13.22 -9.88
C LEU A 36 -1.47 11.95 -9.73
N ALA A 37 -2.71 12.04 -9.22
CA ALA A 37 -3.62 10.89 -9.16
C ALA A 37 -4.05 10.39 -10.56
N ASN A 38 -4.29 11.28 -11.52
CA ASN A 38 -4.55 10.90 -12.91
C ASN A 38 -3.28 10.37 -13.59
N ALA A 39 -2.12 10.95 -13.27
CA ALA A 39 -0.84 10.47 -13.76
C ALA A 39 -0.55 9.05 -13.28
N MET A 40 -0.90 8.69 -12.03
CA MET A 40 -0.82 7.31 -11.55
C MET A 40 -1.70 6.35 -12.35
N LEU A 41 -2.89 6.80 -12.75
CA LEU A 41 -3.79 5.99 -13.58
C LEU A 41 -3.19 5.75 -14.97
N ARG A 42 -2.65 6.80 -15.62
CA ARG A 42 -1.99 6.69 -16.93
C ARG A 42 -0.72 5.82 -16.85
N ALA A 43 0.12 6.04 -15.84
CA ALA A 43 1.32 5.25 -15.58
C ALA A 43 1.01 3.77 -15.34
N GLY A 44 0.00 3.47 -14.52
CA GLY A 44 -0.41 2.10 -14.29
C GLY A 44 -0.92 1.40 -15.55
N ALA A 45 -1.69 2.11 -16.39
CA ALA A 45 -2.12 1.59 -17.68
C ALA A 45 -0.92 1.31 -18.61
N ALA A 46 0.07 2.20 -18.66
CA ALA A 46 1.30 1.98 -19.43
C ALA A 46 2.10 0.77 -18.92
N MET A 47 2.22 0.59 -17.60
CA MET A 47 3.03 -0.47 -16.99
C MET A 47 2.37 -1.86 -17.03
N PHE A 48 1.04 -1.94 -17.07
CA PHE A 48 0.30 -3.19 -16.84
C PHE A 48 -0.80 -3.48 -17.87
N GLY A 49 -1.06 -2.57 -18.83
CA GLY A 49 -2.05 -2.75 -19.89
C GLY A 49 -3.44 -3.10 -19.32
N ASP A 50 -4.08 -4.12 -19.91
CA ASP A 50 -5.41 -4.58 -19.52
C ASP A 50 -5.52 -5.10 -18.08
N ALA A 51 -4.39 -5.46 -17.46
CA ALA A 51 -4.39 -5.83 -16.05
C ALA A 51 -4.63 -4.61 -15.14
N TRP A 52 -4.37 -3.38 -15.63
CA TRP A 52 -4.64 -2.15 -14.88
C TRP A 52 -6.06 -1.64 -15.10
N HIS A 53 -6.88 -1.82 -14.08
CA HIS A 53 -8.23 -1.31 -14.05
C HIS A 53 -8.34 -0.11 -13.08
N TRP A 54 -9.33 0.75 -13.33
CA TRP A 54 -9.48 2.01 -12.61
C TRP A 54 -9.61 1.82 -11.08
N ASP A 55 -10.17 0.71 -10.58
CA ASP A 55 -10.30 0.45 -9.14
C ASP A 55 -9.07 -0.19 -8.47
N ILE A 56 -7.95 -0.42 -9.17
CA ILE A 56 -6.71 -0.94 -8.53
C ILE A 56 -6.29 -0.05 -7.37
N LEU A 57 -6.20 1.25 -7.61
CA LEU A 57 -5.74 2.19 -6.59
C LEU A 57 -6.73 2.27 -5.41
N ARG A 58 -8.05 2.11 -5.64
CA ARG A 58 -9.03 1.94 -4.54
C ARG A 58 -8.72 0.70 -3.72
N ARG A 59 -8.63 -0.45 -4.40
CA ARG A 59 -8.44 -1.77 -3.79
C ARG A 59 -7.14 -1.85 -3.00
N ALA A 60 -6.09 -1.20 -3.48
CA ALA A 60 -4.80 -1.13 -2.80
C ALA A 60 -4.87 -0.44 -1.42
N HIS A 61 -5.92 0.34 -1.15
CA HIS A 61 -6.13 1.01 0.13
C HIS A 61 -7.22 0.36 1.00
N LEU A 62 -7.96 -0.62 0.47
CA LEU A 62 -8.95 -1.37 1.26
C LEU A 62 -8.25 -2.17 2.36
N PRO A 63 -8.83 -2.24 3.57
CA PRO A 63 -8.23 -2.97 4.66
C PRO A 63 -8.23 -4.47 4.39
N MET A 64 -7.22 -5.15 4.94
CA MET A 64 -7.19 -6.61 4.96
C MET A 64 -7.99 -7.09 6.17
N LEU A 65 -9.03 -7.90 5.95
CA LEU A 65 -9.76 -8.52 7.05
C LEU A 65 -9.03 -9.80 7.44
N LEU A 66 -8.27 -9.76 8.55
CA LEU A 66 -7.47 -10.88 9.03
C LEU A 66 -8.16 -11.57 10.22
N PRO A 67 -8.20 -12.91 10.28
CA PRO A 67 -8.90 -13.67 11.34
C PRO A 67 -8.42 -13.44 12.78
N GLN A 68 -7.30 -12.73 12.97
CA GLN A 68 -6.65 -12.53 14.27
C GLN A 68 -6.69 -11.07 14.75
N GLU A 69 -7.28 -10.14 13.99
CA GLU A 69 -7.50 -8.79 14.52
C GLU A 69 -8.63 -8.82 15.57
N PRO A 70 -8.52 -8.08 16.68
CA PRO A 70 -9.60 -8.03 17.66
C PRO A 70 -10.88 -7.57 16.96
N ARG A 71 -11.95 -8.36 17.03
CA ARG A 71 -13.27 -8.17 16.37
C ARG A 71 -14.01 -6.87 16.74
N TRP A 72 -13.33 -5.96 17.42
CA TRP A 72 -13.78 -4.66 17.89
C TRP A 72 -13.05 -3.50 17.21
N VAL A 73 -12.32 -3.73 16.10
CA VAL A 73 -11.70 -2.63 15.34
C VAL A 73 -12.80 -1.80 14.67
N GLY A 74 -13.32 -0.81 15.40
CA GLY A 74 -14.16 0.22 14.83
C GLY A 74 -13.40 1.04 13.77
N GLY A 75 -14.14 1.72 12.90
CA GLY A 75 -13.56 2.56 11.85
C GLY A 75 -13.60 1.88 10.48
N VAL A 76 -12.57 2.07 9.67
CA VAL A 76 -12.60 1.67 8.28
C VAL A 76 -12.72 0.16 8.05
N ASN A 77 -12.14 -0.66 8.94
CA ASN A 77 -12.25 -2.11 8.83
C ASN A 77 -13.71 -2.56 8.99
N SER A 78 -14.45 -2.00 9.95
CA SER A 78 -15.87 -2.31 10.14
C SER A 78 -16.73 -1.82 8.98
N ASP A 79 -16.42 -0.65 8.42
CA ASP A 79 -17.18 -0.12 7.28
C ASP A 79 -16.97 -0.98 6.02
N TYR A 80 -15.73 -1.44 5.79
CA TYR A 80 -15.44 -2.35 4.68
C TYR A 80 -16.03 -3.74 4.88
N ALA A 81 -15.94 -4.30 6.10
CA ALA A 81 -16.55 -5.57 6.43
C ALA A 81 -18.08 -5.53 6.24
N LEU A 82 -18.73 -4.45 6.67
CA LEU A 82 -20.15 -4.23 6.44
C LEU A 82 -20.47 -4.14 4.94
N GLU A 83 -19.69 -3.38 4.16
CA GLU A 83 -19.84 -3.28 2.69
C GLU A 83 -19.78 -4.67 2.03
N LEU A 84 -18.86 -5.54 2.47
CA LEU A 84 -18.75 -6.90 1.97
C LEU A 84 -19.96 -7.76 2.31
N VAL A 85 -20.40 -7.76 3.58
CA VAL A 85 -21.57 -8.56 3.99
C VAL A 85 -22.84 -8.07 3.29
N MET A 86 -23.08 -6.76 3.24
CA MET A 86 -24.21 -6.17 2.52
C MET A 86 -24.24 -6.57 1.05
N THR A 87 -23.07 -6.67 0.40
CA THR A 87 -22.97 -6.97 -1.03
C THR A 87 -23.16 -8.46 -1.33
N TYR A 88 -22.52 -9.34 -0.54
CA TYR A 88 -22.42 -10.76 -0.89
C TYR A 88 -23.32 -11.68 -0.04
N ARG A 89 -23.62 -11.30 1.21
CA ARG A 89 -24.45 -12.09 2.15
C ARG A 89 -25.31 -11.19 3.06
N PRO A 90 -26.23 -10.38 2.50
CA PRO A 90 -27.06 -9.49 3.30
C PRO A 90 -27.95 -10.23 4.31
N ASP A 91 -28.24 -11.51 4.07
CA ASP A 91 -28.95 -12.42 4.97
C ASP A 91 -28.19 -12.72 6.27
N ALA A 92 -26.87 -12.55 6.28
CA ALA A 92 -26.04 -12.74 7.47
C ALA A 92 -26.07 -11.53 8.43
N LEU A 93 -26.71 -10.42 8.04
CA LEU A 93 -26.80 -9.22 8.87
C LEU A 93 -27.84 -9.40 9.98
N SER A 94 -27.49 -8.96 11.19
CA SER A 94 -28.39 -8.98 12.34
C SER A 94 -29.40 -7.82 12.34
N MET A 95 -29.24 -6.88 11.41
CA MET A 95 -30.09 -5.71 11.21
C MET A 95 -30.47 -5.61 9.74
N ASP A 96 -31.58 -4.91 9.43
CA ASP A 96 -31.96 -4.67 8.03
C ASP A 96 -30.84 -3.86 7.33
N PRO A 97 -30.30 -4.33 6.18
CA PRO A 97 -29.29 -3.60 5.42
C PRO A 97 -29.69 -2.19 5.00
N ARG A 98 -30.98 -1.86 4.99
CA ARG A 98 -31.51 -0.51 4.67
C ARG A 98 -31.50 0.43 5.85
N GLU A 99 -31.34 -0.07 7.07
CA GLU A 99 -31.28 0.76 8.26
C GLU A 99 -29.88 1.37 8.45
N PRO A 100 -29.79 2.66 8.77
CA PRO A 100 -28.50 3.30 9.04
C PRO A 100 -27.86 2.68 10.29
N ARG A 101 -26.69 2.04 10.10
CA ARG A 101 -25.95 1.40 11.19
C ARG A 101 -24.90 2.35 11.78
N HIS A 102 -25.07 2.71 13.04
CA HIS A 102 -24.06 3.50 13.76
C HIS A 102 -22.95 2.60 14.30
N LYS A 103 -21.74 2.68 13.73
CA LYS A 103 -20.62 1.76 14.02
C LYS A 103 -20.22 1.61 15.50
N TYR A 104 -20.47 2.60 16.34
CA TYR A 104 -20.15 2.53 17.78
C TYR A 104 -21.31 2.06 18.65
N GLN A 105 -22.55 2.27 18.20
CA GLN A 105 -23.74 1.89 18.98
C GLN A 105 -24.20 0.49 18.59
N ASN A 106 -24.08 0.16 17.30
CA ASN A 106 -24.45 -1.11 16.70
C ASN A 106 -23.25 -1.65 15.90
N PRO A 107 -22.15 -2.07 16.56
CA PRO A 107 -21.00 -2.66 15.86
C PRO A 107 -21.39 -3.98 15.18
N LEU A 108 -20.56 -4.44 14.24
CA LEU A 108 -20.70 -5.77 13.65
C LEU A 108 -20.63 -6.85 14.74
N THR A 109 -21.60 -7.76 14.72
CA THR A 109 -21.63 -8.94 15.57
C THR A 109 -20.51 -9.90 15.18
N SER A 110 -20.18 -10.85 16.07
CA SER A 110 -19.17 -11.85 15.76
C SER A 110 -19.54 -12.72 14.55
N GLY A 111 -20.84 -12.95 14.29
CA GLY A 111 -21.29 -13.73 13.14
C GLY A 111 -21.09 -12.96 11.83
N GLU A 112 -21.42 -11.67 11.82
CA GLU A 112 -21.21 -10.80 10.66
C GLU A 112 -19.72 -10.62 10.33
N TRP A 113 -18.86 -10.53 11.35
CA TRP A 113 -17.41 -10.51 11.15
C TRP A 113 -16.89 -11.79 10.50
N THR A 114 -17.32 -12.96 11.00
CA THR A 114 -16.94 -14.25 10.38
C THR A 114 -17.40 -14.30 8.93
N ALA A 115 -18.63 -13.87 8.62
CA ALA A 115 -19.13 -13.82 7.26
C ALA A 115 -18.29 -12.88 6.37
N ALA A 116 -17.93 -11.69 6.87
CA ALA A 116 -17.09 -10.74 6.16
C ALA A 116 -15.68 -11.29 5.86
N GLU A 117 -15.07 -11.99 6.82
CA GLU A 117 -13.76 -12.64 6.64
C GLU A 117 -13.82 -13.76 5.60
N GLU A 118 -14.85 -14.62 5.64
CA GLU A 118 -15.06 -15.68 4.64
C GLU A 118 -15.24 -15.11 3.22
N ILE A 119 -16.02 -14.03 3.10
CA ILE A 119 -16.22 -13.31 1.84
C ILE A 119 -14.90 -12.70 1.37
N TYR A 120 -14.19 -12.02 2.27
CA TYR A 120 -12.90 -11.40 1.95
C TYR A 120 -11.90 -12.43 1.45
N GLU A 121 -11.77 -13.57 2.15
CA GLU A 121 -10.85 -14.64 1.79
C GLU A 121 -11.18 -15.26 0.42
N THR A 122 -12.46 -15.50 0.15
CA THR A 122 -12.92 -16.10 -1.10
C THR A 122 -12.84 -15.14 -2.29
N HIS A 123 -13.35 -13.92 -2.14
CA HIS A 123 -13.62 -13.02 -3.27
C HIS A 123 -12.60 -11.88 -3.42
N GLU A 124 -12.09 -11.34 -2.30
CA GLU A 124 -11.38 -10.06 -2.33
C GLU A 124 -9.89 -10.19 -2.09
N ARG A 125 -9.42 -11.16 -1.29
CA ARG A 125 -8.03 -11.24 -0.84
C ARG A 125 -7.06 -11.26 -2.01
N LYS A 126 -7.25 -12.17 -2.98
CA LYS A 126 -6.34 -12.27 -4.14
C LYS A 126 -6.32 -10.98 -4.96
N ARG A 127 -7.50 -10.38 -5.19
CA ARG A 127 -7.67 -9.13 -5.95
C ARG A 127 -7.01 -7.95 -5.24
N ASN A 128 -7.26 -7.78 -3.95
CA ASN A 128 -6.68 -6.72 -3.14
C ASN A 128 -5.16 -6.88 -3.02
N PHE A 129 -4.64 -8.09 -2.79
CA PHE A 129 -3.19 -8.33 -2.75
C PHE A 129 -2.51 -8.03 -4.09
N ALA A 130 -3.13 -8.36 -5.22
CA ALA A 130 -2.61 -8.02 -6.53
C ALA A 130 -2.64 -6.49 -6.74
N ALA A 131 -3.75 -5.84 -6.41
CA ALA A 131 -3.90 -4.40 -6.50
C ALA A 131 -2.87 -3.64 -5.64
N ILE A 132 -2.62 -4.08 -4.39
CA ILE A 132 -1.59 -3.54 -3.51
C ILE A 132 -0.22 -3.60 -4.20
N LYS A 133 0.14 -4.74 -4.81
CA LYS A 133 1.43 -4.90 -5.48
C LYS A 133 1.54 -3.98 -6.69
N MET A 134 0.53 -3.97 -7.56
CA MET A 134 0.54 -3.13 -8.77
C MET A 134 0.61 -1.65 -8.39
N ALA A 135 -0.23 -1.18 -7.48
CA ALA A 135 -0.22 0.20 -6.99
C ALA A 135 1.12 0.58 -6.34
N HIS A 136 1.75 -0.34 -5.60
CA HIS A 136 3.05 -0.13 -5.00
C HIS A 136 4.15 0.00 -6.06
N GLU A 137 4.14 -0.84 -7.09
CA GLU A 137 5.11 -0.76 -8.19
C GLU A 137 4.94 0.53 -8.99
N VAL A 138 3.71 0.96 -9.33
CA VAL A 138 3.47 2.27 -9.97
C VAL A 138 4.04 3.39 -9.12
N ARG A 139 3.67 3.43 -7.82
CA ARG A 139 4.15 4.47 -6.91
C ARG A 139 5.67 4.50 -6.84
N ARG A 140 6.32 3.33 -6.77
CA ARG A 140 7.77 3.20 -6.71
C ARG A 140 8.44 3.68 -7.99
N ALA A 141 7.92 3.29 -9.16
CA ALA A 141 8.44 3.71 -10.45
C ALA A 141 8.33 5.23 -10.61
N MET A 142 7.14 5.80 -10.35
CA MET A 142 6.93 7.25 -10.42
C MET A 142 7.79 8.01 -9.41
N THR A 143 7.90 7.52 -8.16
CA THR A 143 8.75 8.16 -7.13
C THR A 143 10.20 8.24 -7.58
N ARG A 144 10.73 7.15 -8.15
CA ARG A 144 12.10 7.15 -8.70
C ARG A 144 12.25 8.14 -9.84
N ALA A 145 11.32 8.13 -10.79
CA ALA A 145 11.36 9.06 -11.91
C ALA A 145 11.29 10.53 -11.45
N LEU A 146 10.53 10.83 -10.39
CA LEU A 146 10.48 12.15 -9.74
C LEU A 146 11.81 12.51 -9.04
N THR A 147 12.40 11.55 -8.32
CA THR A 147 13.72 11.70 -7.68
C THR A 147 14.85 11.92 -8.69
N ASP A 148 14.78 11.24 -9.84
CA ASP A 148 15.80 11.30 -10.89
C ASP A 148 15.58 12.50 -11.84
N GLY A 149 14.51 13.28 -11.66
CA GLY A 149 14.15 14.41 -12.51
C GLY A 149 13.58 14.03 -13.88
N VAL A 150 13.27 12.75 -14.10
CA VAL A 150 12.62 12.25 -15.32
C VAL A 150 11.15 12.69 -15.36
N LEU A 151 10.44 12.55 -14.24
CA LEU A 151 9.12 13.17 -14.05
C LEU A 151 9.30 14.54 -13.41
N ILE A 152 8.72 15.57 -14.02
CA ILE A 152 8.75 16.93 -13.49
C ILE A 152 7.44 17.18 -12.77
N SER A 153 7.49 17.32 -11.44
CA SER A 153 6.33 17.64 -10.63
C SER A 153 6.18 19.14 -10.37
N ALA A 154 4.94 19.60 -10.30
CA ALA A 154 4.61 20.94 -9.88
C ALA A 154 3.49 20.92 -8.87
N THR A 155 3.36 22.01 -8.14
CA THR A 155 2.29 22.27 -7.20
C THR A 155 1.58 23.56 -7.57
N ARG A 156 0.26 23.61 -7.44
CA ARG A 156 -0.51 24.81 -7.78
C ARG A 156 -0.76 25.68 -6.56
N SER A 157 -0.10 26.84 -6.48
CA SER A 157 -0.23 27.81 -5.39
C SER A 157 -0.58 29.19 -5.94
N ASN A 158 -1.62 29.84 -5.40
CA ASN A 158 -2.09 31.17 -5.84
C ASN A 158 -2.35 31.22 -7.35
N GLY A 159 -2.99 30.16 -7.88
CA GLY A 159 -3.28 30.01 -9.31
C GLY A 159 -2.06 29.74 -10.22
N ARG A 160 -0.83 29.67 -9.69
CA ARG A 160 0.40 29.42 -10.46
C ARG A 160 0.96 28.03 -10.17
N TYR A 161 1.55 27.41 -11.19
CA TYR A 161 2.32 26.18 -11.02
C TYR A 161 3.74 26.51 -10.57
N GLN A 162 4.18 25.89 -9.48
CA GLN A 162 5.52 25.99 -8.92
C GLN A 162 6.14 24.61 -8.90
N GLU A 163 7.34 24.46 -9.44
CA GLU A 163 8.01 23.16 -9.50
C GLU A 163 8.30 22.63 -8.09
N ILE A 164 8.04 21.33 -7.88
CA ILE A 164 8.51 20.61 -6.70
C ILE A 164 9.82 19.94 -7.10
N LEU A 165 10.91 20.38 -6.49
CA LEU A 165 12.26 19.87 -6.77
C LEU A 165 12.40 18.37 -6.45
N ALA A 166 13.23 17.69 -7.22
CA ALA A 166 13.50 16.25 -7.13
C ALA A 166 13.92 15.80 -5.71
N GLU A 167 14.71 16.61 -5.01
CA GLU A 167 15.18 16.33 -3.65
C GLU A 167 14.04 16.12 -2.63
N HIS A 168 12.87 16.71 -2.90
CA HIS A 168 11.73 16.59 -2.03
C HIS A 168 11.12 15.19 -2.07
N TRP A 169 11.34 14.40 -3.13
CA TRP A 169 10.78 13.06 -3.30
C TRP A 169 11.58 11.93 -2.63
N ASN A 170 12.76 12.24 -2.12
CA ASN A 170 13.69 11.27 -1.52
C ASN A 170 13.29 10.78 -0.12
N ASP A 171 12.31 11.43 0.52
CA ASP A 171 11.76 11.00 1.81
C ASP A 171 10.52 10.12 1.61
N GLU A 172 10.68 8.81 1.78
CA GLU A 172 9.62 7.81 1.59
C GLU A 172 8.35 8.11 2.42
N ALA A 173 8.52 8.60 3.66
CA ALA A 173 7.38 8.91 4.51
C ALA A 173 6.57 10.08 3.94
N ARG A 174 7.23 11.12 3.44
CA ARG A 174 6.59 12.29 2.83
C ARG A 174 6.00 11.98 1.46
N THR A 175 6.71 11.21 0.63
CA THR A 175 6.26 10.84 -0.71
C THR A 175 4.95 10.05 -0.65
N ALA A 176 4.83 9.08 0.26
CA ALA A 176 3.58 8.35 0.43
C ALA A 176 2.39 9.28 0.77
N TRP A 177 2.61 10.32 1.58
CA TRP A 177 1.58 11.31 1.91
C TRP A 177 1.18 12.16 0.72
N ARG A 178 2.15 12.63 -0.06
CA ARG A 178 1.91 13.39 -1.29
C ARG A 178 1.03 12.65 -2.30
N PHE A 179 1.29 11.36 -2.51
CA PHE A 179 0.43 10.53 -3.38
C PHE A 179 -1.00 10.38 -2.84
N ILE A 180 -1.17 10.32 -1.52
CA ILE A 180 -2.50 10.23 -0.88
C ILE A 180 -3.22 11.59 -0.93
N GLU A 181 -2.50 12.69 -0.73
CA GLU A 181 -3.05 14.04 -0.74
C GLU A 181 -3.43 14.50 -2.14
N SER A 182 -2.72 14.03 -3.16
CA SER A 182 -3.13 14.24 -4.56
C SER A 182 -4.47 13.58 -4.93
N GLN A 183 -5.05 12.78 -4.02
CA GLN A 183 -6.36 12.16 -4.16
C GLN A 183 -7.47 12.99 -3.47
N MET A 184 -7.25 14.25 -3.03
CA MET A 184 -8.12 14.90 -2.03
C MET A 184 -8.53 16.38 -2.15
N TYR A 185 -9.81 16.59 -1.78
CA TYR A 185 -10.63 17.79 -1.48
C TYR A 185 -11.23 18.60 -2.63
N LEU A 186 -12.39 18.14 -3.09
CA LEU A 186 -13.15 18.63 -4.25
C LEU A 186 -14.43 19.41 -3.86
N ALA A 187 -14.59 19.81 -2.59
CA ALA A 187 -15.77 20.61 -2.21
C ALA A 187 -15.65 22.05 -2.73
N ASP A 188 -14.43 22.55 -2.84
CA ASP A 188 -14.11 23.85 -3.42
C ASP A 188 -12.66 23.82 -3.96
N PRO A 189 -12.44 23.57 -5.26
CA PRO A 189 -11.09 23.53 -5.84
C PRO A 189 -10.41 24.90 -5.86
N TRP A 190 -11.10 25.96 -5.43
CA TRP A 190 -10.62 27.34 -5.34
C TRP A 190 -10.35 27.77 -3.88
N GLN A 191 -10.77 27.00 -2.88
CA GLN A 191 -10.36 27.23 -1.49
C GLN A 191 -8.95 26.69 -1.26
N GLU A 192 -7.98 27.60 -1.29
CA GLU A 192 -6.53 27.34 -1.15
C GLU A 192 -6.11 26.84 0.24
N ASN A 193 -7.04 26.74 1.20
CA ASN A 193 -6.73 26.68 2.63
C ASN A 193 -7.43 25.51 3.34
N TRP A 194 -7.01 24.28 3.05
CA TRP A 194 -7.20 23.18 3.98
C TRP A 194 -5.82 22.68 4.42
N PRO A 195 -5.63 22.31 5.70
CA PRO A 195 -4.35 21.79 6.10
C PRO A 195 -4.12 20.40 5.48
N THR A 196 -2.91 20.15 4.99
CA THR A 196 -2.45 18.81 4.62
C THR A 196 -2.56 17.89 5.85
N ALA A 197 -2.76 16.58 5.65
CA ALA A 197 -2.76 15.66 6.80
C ALA A 197 -1.42 15.70 7.54
N LEU A 198 -0.36 16.07 6.82
CA LEU A 198 0.97 16.32 7.37
C LEU A 198 1.01 17.57 8.26
N GLU A 199 0.39 18.68 7.85
CA GLU A 199 0.24 19.92 8.63
C GLU A 199 -0.53 19.69 9.95
N GLU A 200 -1.62 18.92 9.90
CA GLU A 200 -2.38 18.55 11.11
C GLU A 200 -1.60 17.58 12.02
N LEU A 201 -0.80 16.69 11.44
CA LEU A 201 -0.02 15.71 12.19
C LEU A 201 1.14 16.32 12.97
N THR A 202 1.75 17.38 12.45
CA THR A 202 3.02 17.84 13.00
C THR A 202 2.89 18.93 14.05
N HIS A 203 1.91 19.85 14.03
CA HIS A 203 1.81 21.01 14.97
C HIS A 203 3.16 21.70 15.33
N VAL A 204 4.18 21.48 14.52
CA VAL A 204 5.59 21.84 14.67
C VAL A 204 5.92 22.62 13.41
N GLU A 205 6.76 23.64 13.54
CA GLU A 205 7.27 24.43 12.42
C GLU A 205 7.54 23.52 11.23
N MET A 206 6.78 23.75 10.14
CA MET A 206 6.91 22.94 8.94
C MET A 206 8.36 23.01 8.48
N PRO A 207 9.05 21.87 8.26
CA PRO A 207 10.35 21.94 7.63
C PRO A 207 10.19 22.67 6.29
N PRO A 208 11.15 23.51 5.86
CA PRO A 208 11.06 24.36 4.66
C PRO A 208 10.82 23.58 3.34
N ALA A 209 10.81 22.25 3.40
CA ALA A 209 10.52 21.31 2.33
C ALA A 209 9.04 20.84 2.25
N ILE A 210 8.15 21.37 3.09
CA ILE A 210 6.70 21.27 2.87
C ILE A 210 6.30 22.59 2.21
N VAL A 211 5.91 22.52 0.94
CA VAL A 211 5.43 23.70 0.23
C VAL A 211 4.16 24.19 0.94
N PRO A 212 4.09 25.46 1.38
CA PRO A 212 2.94 25.97 2.10
C PRO A 212 1.70 26.01 1.19
N GLY A 213 0.56 25.57 1.75
CA GLY A 213 -0.74 25.61 1.09
C GLY A 213 -1.12 24.30 0.41
N ASN A 214 -2.43 24.10 0.25
CA ASN A 214 -3.04 22.89 -0.30
C ASN A 214 -2.89 22.81 -1.83
N ALA A 215 -1.64 22.78 -2.26
CA ALA A 215 -1.29 22.87 -3.65
C ALA A 215 -1.29 21.45 -4.23
N TRP A 216 -2.32 21.17 -5.04
CA TRP A 216 -2.46 19.95 -5.80
C TRP A 216 -1.15 19.61 -6.49
N ILE A 217 -0.73 18.35 -6.40
CA ILE A 217 0.49 17.90 -7.07
C ILE A 217 0.13 17.48 -8.48
N PHE A 218 0.85 18.04 -9.43
CA PHE A 218 0.77 17.72 -10.84
C PHE A 218 2.12 17.19 -11.31
N VAL A 219 2.10 16.55 -12.47
CA VAL A 219 3.28 16.30 -13.29
C VAL A 219 3.09 16.96 -14.64
N THR A 220 4.17 17.40 -15.27
CA THR A 220 4.06 17.96 -16.62
C THR A 220 3.64 16.86 -17.60
N GLU A 221 2.70 17.16 -18.50
CA GLU A 221 2.20 16.24 -19.53
C GLU A 221 3.36 15.63 -20.33
N ALA A 222 4.29 16.47 -20.80
CA ALA A 222 5.45 16.04 -21.57
C ALA A 222 6.35 15.03 -20.82
N SER A 223 6.61 15.25 -19.53
CA SER A 223 7.41 14.31 -18.72
C SER A 223 6.68 12.99 -18.49
N LEU A 224 5.35 13.03 -18.36
CA LEU A 224 4.51 11.86 -18.16
C LEU A 224 4.43 11.01 -19.43
N ASP A 225 4.28 11.63 -20.59
CA ASP A 225 4.28 10.93 -21.88
C ASP A 225 5.61 10.21 -22.12
N HIS A 226 6.72 10.88 -21.86
CA HIS A 226 8.05 10.28 -21.95
C HIS A 226 8.19 9.09 -20.99
N PHE A 227 7.80 9.26 -19.72
CA PHE A 227 7.82 8.20 -18.72
C PHE A 227 6.97 7.00 -19.12
N ASN A 228 5.76 7.24 -19.65
CA ASN A 228 4.83 6.18 -20.06
C ASN A 228 5.36 5.40 -21.27
N ALA A 229 5.97 6.08 -22.24
CA ALA A 229 6.58 5.44 -23.41
C ALA A 229 7.69 4.46 -22.97
N VAL A 230 8.59 4.89 -22.09
CA VAL A 230 9.67 4.04 -21.56
C VAL A 230 9.10 2.89 -20.70
N SER A 231 8.10 3.18 -19.86
CA SER A 231 7.50 2.18 -18.97
C SER A 231 6.75 1.07 -19.72
N ALA A 232 6.16 1.39 -20.88
CA ALA A 232 5.51 0.41 -21.73
C ALA A 232 6.51 -0.58 -22.35
N ASP A 233 7.72 -0.10 -22.69
CA ASP A 233 8.78 -0.94 -23.25
C ASP A 233 9.42 -1.87 -22.21
N ASP A 234 9.54 -1.40 -20.96
CA ASP A 234 10.11 -2.16 -19.83
C ASP A 234 9.09 -3.02 -19.06
N ALA A 235 7.81 -2.97 -19.45
CA ALA A 235 6.74 -3.65 -18.73
C ALA A 235 6.99 -5.17 -18.65
N PRO A 236 6.88 -5.78 -17.44
CA PRO A 236 7.04 -7.22 -17.30
C PRO A 236 5.95 -7.94 -18.11
N ARG A 237 6.35 -8.58 -19.22
CA ARG A 237 5.46 -9.27 -20.18
C ARG A 237 4.58 -10.39 -19.61
N VAL A 238 4.64 -10.68 -18.31
CA VAL A 238 3.82 -11.69 -17.66
C VAL A 238 3.33 -11.19 -16.30
N VAL A 239 2.33 -10.31 -16.33
CA VAL A 239 1.38 -10.20 -15.21
C VAL A 239 0.18 -11.04 -15.61
N HIS A 240 -0.05 -12.14 -14.90
CA HIS A 240 -1.28 -12.90 -15.10
C HIS A 240 -2.45 -11.93 -14.94
N PRO A 241 -3.33 -11.79 -15.96
CA PRO A 241 -4.49 -10.94 -15.82
C PRO A 241 -5.24 -11.38 -14.56
N LEU A 242 -5.75 -10.40 -13.81
CA LEU A 242 -6.71 -10.71 -12.76
C LEU A 242 -7.83 -11.54 -13.40
N PRO A 243 -8.25 -12.66 -12.78
CA PRO A 243 -9.31 -13.48 -13.35
C PRO A 243 -10.52 -12.58 -13.61
N ALA A 244 -10.84 -12.43 -14.89
CA ALA A 244 -11.98 -11.67 -15.36
C ALA A 244 -13.22 -12.49 -15.00
N GLU A 245 -13.74 -12.26 -13.80
CA GLU A 245 -15.03 -12.82 -13.37
C GLU A 245 -15.88 -11.70 -12.76
N ASN A 246 -16.87 -11.30 -13.56
CA ASN A 246 -18.07 -10.53 -13.24
C ASN A 246 -17.88 -9.15 -12.60
N SER A 247 -17.54 -8.16 -13.43
CA SER A 247 -18.19 -6.84 -13.32
C SER A 247 -19.61 -6.98 -13.86
N GLY A 248 -20.52 -7.55 -13.06
CA GLY A 248 -21.87 -7.89 -13.47
C GLY A 248 -22.85 -7.78 -12.32
N ILE A 249 -23.77 -6.84 -12.47
CA ILE A 249 -25.10 -6.79 -11.86
C ILE A 249 -25.68 -8.23 -11.75
N ILE A 250 -26.25 -8.55 -10.59
CA ILE A 250 -27.15 -9.67 -10.26
C ILE A 250 -27.49 -10.61 -11.44
N ALA A 251 -26.98 -11.84 -11.39
CA ALA A 251 -27.70 -13.03 -11.89
C ALA A 251 -27.11 -14.31 -11.27
N VAL A 252 -28.03 -15.21 -10.93
CA VAL A 252 -27.85 -16.48 -10.23
C VAL A 252 -27.20 -17.54 -11.15
N GLU A 253 -26.46 -18.47 -10.52
CA GLU A 253 -26.31 -19.90 -10.85
C GLU A 253 -25.00 -20.47 -11.44
N VAL A 254 -24.60 -21.56 -10.77
CA VAL A 254 -23.78 -22.74 -11.14
C VAL A 254 -22.26 -22.73 -10.93
N LEU A 255 -21.89 -23.56 -9.94
CA LEU A 255 -20.56 -24.06 -9.53
C LEU A 255 -19.89 -24.94 -10.60
N SER A 256 -18.56 -24.86 -10.72
CA SER A 256 -17.71 -25.97 -11.20
C SER A 256 -16.27 -25.86 -10.67
N GLU A 257 -15.67 -27.02 -10.37
CA GLU A 257 -14.47 -27.32 -9.56
C GLU A 257 -13.10 -26.74 -10.02
N PRO A 258 -12.07 -26.72 -9.14
CA PRO A 258 -10.77 -26.11 -9.44
C PRO A 258 -9.79 -27.07 -10.13
N PRO A 259 -8.91 -26.61 -11.04
CA PRO A 259 -7.78 -27.41 -11.46
C PRO A 259 -6.62 -27.27 -10.47
N THR A 260 -6.16 -28.43 -10.01
CA THR A 260 -4.89 -28.67 -9.31
C THR A 260 -3.70 -28.23 -10.15
N SER A 261 -2.83 -27.37 -9.60
CA SER A 261 -1.41 -27.38 -9.97
C SER A 261 -0.51 -26.98 -8.79
N SER A 262 0.53 -27.77 -8.61
CA SER A 262 1.50 -27.74 -7.52
C SER A 262 2.42 -26.51 -7.55
N PRO A 263 2.84 -25.95 -6.39
CA PRO A 263 3.68 -24.76 -6.33
C PRO A 263 5.16 -25.07 -6.62
N ARG A 264 5.73 -24.39 -7.62
CA ARG A 264 7.19 -24.35 -7.84
C ARG A 264 7.86 -23.29 -6.93
N LYS A 265 9.01 -23.66 -6.36
CA LYS A 265 9.83 -22.86 -5.43
C LYS A 265 10.40 -21.60 -6.10
N ARG A 266 10.23 -20.44 -5.47
CA ARG A 266 10.82 -19.14 -5.86
C ARG A 266 12.18 -18.91 -5.18
N ASN A 267 13.16 -18.42 -5.94
CA ASN A 267 14.44 -17.93 -5.42
C ASN A 267 14.25 -16.59 -4.70
N ARG A 268 14.38 -16.56 -3.36
CA ARG A 268 14.41 -15.33 -2.54
C ARG A 268 15.83 -14.75 -2.50
N ARG A 269 15.93 -13.42 -2.60
CA ARG A 269 17.15 -12.61 -2.84
C ARG A 269 18.08 -12.45 -1.61
N PRO A 270 19.34 -12.01 -1.78
CA PRO A 270 20.42 -11.96 -0.76
C PRO A 270 20.32 -10.91 0.36
N GLN A 271 19.41 -9.92 0.27
CA GLN A 271 19.42 -8.74 1.16
C GLN A 271 19.25 -9.07 2.65
N ASP A 272 18.47 -10.10 3.00
CA ASP A 272 18.26 -10.47 4.40
C ASP A 272 19.46 -11.22 5.01
N GLN A 273 20.32 -11.81 4.18
CA GLN A 273 21.54 -12.48 4.65
C GLN A 273 22.60 -11.47 5.08
N ASP A 274 22.66 -10.32 4.41
CA ASP A 274 23.63 -9.25 4.72
C ASP A 274 23.36 -8.62 6.10
N LEU A 275 22.12 -8.69 6.59
CA LEU A 275 21.78 -8.27 7.96
C LEU A 275 22.31 -9.22 9.04
N VAL A 276 22.53 -10.50 8.70
CA VAL A 276 22.95 -11.54 9.64
C VAL A 276 24.48 -11.64 9.75
N LYS A 277 25.20 -11.39 8.65
CA LYS A 277 26.66 -11.53 8.57
C LYS A 277 27.45 -10.79 9.67
N PRO A 278 27.13 -9.55 10.06
CA PRO A 278 27.85 -8.86 11.13
C PRO A 278 27.74 -9.57 12.49
N PHE A 279 26.59 -10.18 12.78
CA PHE A 279 26.36 -10.91 14.03
C PHE A 279 27.07 -12.26 14.04
N LEU A 280 27.10 -12.95 12.89
CA LEU A 280 27.90 -14.17 12.74
C LEU A 280 29.40 -13.89 12.95
N ALA A 281 29.91 -12.81 12.37
CA ALA A 281 31.31 -12.40 12.53
C ALA A 281 31.64 -11.99 13.98
N ALA A 282 30.71 -11.34 14.68
CA ALA A 282 30.90 -10.95 16.07
C ALA A 282 30.89 -12.17 17.03
N LEU A 283 30.04 -13.16 16.78
CA LEU A 283 29.94 -14.37 17.60
C LEU A 283 31.07 -15.37 17.31
N TRP A 284 31.52 -15.45 16.05
CA TRP A 284 32.49 -16.43 15.59
C TRP A 284 33.53 -15.81 14.64
N GLY A 285 34.34 -14.87 15.16
CA GLY A 285 35.34 -14.14 14.39
C GLY A 285 36.41 -15.00 13.71
N ASN A 286 36.62 -16.24 14.18
CA ASN A 286 37.57 -17.20 13.62
C ASN A 286 36.92 -18.25 12.69
N GLY A 287 35.63 -18.10 12.37
CA GLY A 287 34.86 -19.06 11.58
C GLY A 287 33.79 -19.77 12.40
N ILE A 288 32.67 -20.07 11.74
CA ILE A 288 31.50 -20.71 12.34
C ILE A 288 31.85 -22.20 12.57
N PRO A 289 31.70 -22.75 13.80
CA PRO A 289 31.96 -24.16 14.08
C PRO A 289 31.15 -25.10 13.17
N ASP A 290 31.61 -26.33 12.98
CA ASP A 290 30.88 -27.31 12.17
C ASP A 290 29.61 -27.82 12.86
N ARG A 291 28.74 -28.51 12.11
CA ARG A 291 27.46 -29.05 12.64
C ARG A 291 27.65 -30.08 13.76
N SER A 292 28.81 -30.72 13.83
CA SER A 292 29.19 -31.64 14.92
C SER A 292 29.46 -30.91 16.24
N GLU A 293 29.82 -29.62 16.19
CA GLU A 293 30.21 -28.82 17.34
C GLU A 293 29.13 -27.82 17.75
N LEU A 294 28.36 -27.29 16.79
CA LEU A 294 27.27 -26.35 17.02
C LEU A 294 26.06 -26.74 16.19
N LYS A 295 24.99 -27.17 16.87
CA LYS A 295 23.74 -27.57 16.19
C LYS A 295 23.08 -26.35 15.56
N ASP A 296 22.37 -26.57 14.44
CA ASP A 296 21.67 -25.50 13.72
C ASP A 296 20.68 -24.72 14.60
N ALA A 297 20.05 -25.38 15.58
CA ALA A 297 19.15 -24.72 16.55
C ALA A 297 19.90 -23.78 17.51
N GLU A 298 21.11 -24.18 17.94
CA GLU A 298 21.94 -23.40 18.86
C GLU A 298 22.54 -22.18 18.14
N LEU A 299 23.00 -22.38 16.90
CA LEU A 299 23.46 -21.28 16.04
C LEU A 299 22.35 -20.25 15.83
N VAL A 300 21.15 -20.70 15.43
CA VAL A 300 20.02 -19.80 15.16
C VAL A 300 19.59 -19.05 16.42
N LYS A 301 19.57 -19.72 17.56
CA LYS A 301 19.27 -19.10 18.85
C LYS A 301 20.31 -18.04 19.22
N ALA A 302 21.60 -18.36 19.16
CA ALA A 302 22.68 -17.42 19.52
C ALA A 302 22.67 -16.16 18.63
N VAL A 303 22.45 -16.31 17.33
CA VAL A 303 22.33 -15.19 16.40
C VAL A 303 21.08 -14.36 16.70
N GLY A 304 19.93 -15.01 16.93
CA GLY A 304 18.69 -14.34 17.29
C GLY A 304 18.82 -13.50 18.57
N ASP A 305 19.40 -14.09 19.62
CA ASP A 305 19.62 -13.44 20.92
C ASP A 305 20.59 -12.25 20.80
N ALA A 306 21.65 -12.38 19.99
CA ALA A 306 22.60 -11.30 19.73
C ALA A 306 21.94 -10.12 18.99
N MET A 307 21.12 -10.40 17.97
CA MET A 307 20.36 -9.38 17.23
C MET A 307 19.35 -8.68 18.14
N GLN A 308 18.58 -9.45 18.92
CA GLN A 308 17.62 -8.95 19.89
C GLN A 308 18.30 -8.01 20.91
N THR A 309 19.41 -8.45 21.51
CA THR A 309 20.18 -7.67 22.49
C THR A 309 20.73 -6.37 21.88
N ALA A 310 21.26 -6.43 20.65
CA ALA A 310 21.76 -5.25 19.96
C ALA A 310 20.65 -4.24 19.63
N TRP A 311 19.43 -4.72 19.41
CA TRP A 311 18.27 -3.87 19.18
C TRP A 311 17.72 -3.24 20.45
N GLU A 312 17.70 -3.99 21.55
CA GLU A 312 17.29 -3.51 22.88
C GLU A 312 18.27 -2.44 23.41
N LYS A 313 19.58 -2.62 23.20
CA LYS A 313 20.61 -1.65 23.60
C LYS A 313 20.58 -0.35 22.78
N ASN A 314 20.29 -0.43 21.49
CA ASN A 314 20.28 0.73 20.59
C ASN A 314 18.90 1.42 20.50
N LYS A 315 18.33 1.80 21.67
CA LYS A 315 17.02 2.47 21.83
C LYS A 315 16.59 3.27 20.58
N THR A 316 15.62 2.70 19.86
CA THR A 316 14.69 3.33 18.89
C THR A 316 15.26 4.42 17.95
N VAL A 317 15.60 4.03 16.72
CA VAL A 317 15.35 4.90 15.55
C VAL A 317 13.92 4.61 15.08
N PRO A 318 13.00 5.58 15.07
CA PRO A 318 11.64 5.37 14.55
C PRO A 318 11.68 4.94 13.08
N GLY A 319 11.01 3.85 12.72
CA GLY A 319 10.69 3.53 11.32
C GLY A 319 11.30 2.27 10.70
N LYS A 320 12.25 1.58 11.34
CA LYS A 320 12.71 0.26 10.86
C LYS A 320 12.14 -0.86 11.74
N ILE A 321 11.26 -1.69 11.18
CA ILE A 321 10.84 -2.94 11.80
C ILE A 321 12.09 -3.83 11.89
N ARG A 322 12.66 -3.96 13.09
CA ARG A 322 13.80 -4.81 13.39
C ARG A 322 13.28 -6.18 13.81
N THR A 323 13.00 -7.04 12.83
CA THR A 323 12.57 -8.43 13.06
C THR A 323 13.72 -9.39 12.80
N VAL A 324 13.94 -10.36 13.71
CA VAL A 324 14.95 -11.40 13.52
C VAL A 324 14.62 -12.16 12.22
N PRO A 325 15.57 -12.27 11.27
CA PRO A 325 15.35 -13.03 10.04
C PRO A 325 14.99 -14.49 10.31
N SER A 326 14.37 -15.16 9.33
CA SER A 326 13.94 -16.55 9.49
C SER A 326 15.14 -17.50 9.75
N LYS A 327 14.87 -18.64 10.42
CA LYS A 327 15.84 -19.74 10.62
C LYS A 327 16.63 -20.06 9.34
N GLU A 328 15.92 -20.19 8.22
CA GLU A 328 16.51 -20.53 6.92
C GLU A 328 17.46 -19.44 6.41
N THR A 329 17.13 -18.17 6.66
CA THR A 329 17.98 -17.03 6.28
C THR A 329 19.26 -17.01 7.09
N ILE A 330 19.17 -17.25 8.40
CA ILE A 330 20.33 -17.31 9.30
C ILE A 330 21.25 -18.47 8.90
N LEU A 331 20.69 -19.66 8.64
CA LEU A 331 21.47 -20.82 8.21
C LEU A 331 22.16 -20.58 6.87
N ARG A 332 21.46 -20.01 5.88
CA ARG A 332 22.07 -19.67 4.59
C ARG A 332 23.17 -18.62 4.71
N ALA A 333 22.99 -17.60 5.55
CA ALA A 333 24.02 -16.60 5.83
C ALA A 333 25.26 -17.23 6.50
N ALA A 334 25.05 -18.28 7.30
CA ALA A 334 26.10 -19.10 7.89
C ALA A 334 26.70 -20.15 6.93
N GLY A 335 26.30 -20.17 5.65
CA GLY A 335 26.78 -21.15 4.68
C GLY A 335 26.19 -22.56 4.86
N ARG A 336 25.18 -22.74 5.73
CA ARG A 336 24.50 -24.02 6.00
C ARG A 336 23.22 -24.14 5.17
N LYS A 337 23.03 -25.31 4.54
CA LYS A 337 21.83 -25.64 3.76
C LYS A 337 20.74 -26.28 4.60
#